data_AF-X1IQ68-F1
#
_entry.id   AF-X1IQ68-F1
#
_cell.length_a   1.000
_cell.length_b   1.000
_cell.length_c   1.000
_cell.angle_alpha   90.00
_cell.angle_beta   90.00
_cell.angle_gamma   90.00
#
_symmetry.space_group_name_H-M   'P 1'
#
loop_
_entity.id
_entity.type
_entity.pdbx_description
1 polymer ?
#
loop_
_entity_poly.entity_id
_entity_poly.type
_entity_poly.pdbx_seq_one_letter_code
_entity_poly.pdbx_strand_id
1 'polypeptide(L)'
;KIIIFSGSGNNGGDGFVVARHLYDYGVKAKVFLLAPFNKIKGEAGENLNIIDKIGVELIEVETVKLKEIQEAIQNSDLIIDAILGTGLQGRVTDLKAKIIDLINVAGKEVAAIDVPSGLNTDTGKIEGPCIKATHTITLALPKIGLLLFPGASYAGKVTVVNIGIPSYLLKNKKLKTNMVTKEIVKSLLPSRAAYTHKGSFGKVLILAGSVGMTGAAYLASEAAMRSGTGIVILGIPRSFNPIMEVKLTEVMTLPLAE
;
A
#
# COMPACT_ATOMS: atom_id res chain seq x y z
N LYS A 1 0.55 14.20 21.84
CA LYS A 1 1.34 15.22 21.13
C LYS A 1 1.64 14.74 19.73
N ILE A 2 1.17 15.48 18.72
CA ILE A 2 1.37 15.14 17.31
C ILE A 2 2.47 16.03 16.74
N ILE A 3 3.38 15.43 15.98
CA ILE A 3 4.42 16.15 15.25
C ILE A 3 4.17 15.98 13.76
N ILE A 4 4.29 17.06 13.00
CA ILE A 4 4.10 17.06 11.55
C ILE A 4 5.39 17.54 10.92
N PHE A 5 5.99 16.73 10.04
CA PHE A 5 7.12 17.16 9.22
C PHE A 5 6.61 17.50 7.83
N SER A 6 6.74 18.78 7.45
CA SER A 6 6.12 19.31 6.23
C SER A 6 7.17 19.82 5.24
N GLY A 7 7.03 19.41 3.99
CA GLY A 7 7.80 19.93 2.86
C GLY A 7 7.24 21.24 2.30
N SER A 8 7.84 21.74 1.22
CA SER A 8 7.41 22.99 0.57
C SER A 8 6.36 22.82 -0.53
N GLY A 9 6.07 21.59 -0.95
CA GLY A 9 5.11 21.28 -2.02
C GLY A 9 3.71 20.98 -1.49
N ASN A 10 2.83 20.53 -2.38
CA ASN A 10 1.42 20.25 -2.05
C ASN A 10 1.25 19.21 -0.93
N ASN A 11 2.11 18.18 -0.87
CA ASN A 11 2.07 17.21 0.24
C ASN A 11 2.30 17.88 1.60
N GLY A 12 3.17 18.90 1.64
CA GLY A 12 3.36 19.71 2.84
C GLY A 12 2.15 20.61 3.15
N GLY A 13 1.50 21.12 2.10
CA GLY A 13 0.20 21.77 2.17
C GLY A 13 -0.86 20.91 2.86
N ASP A 14 -0.95 19.64 2.49
CA ASP A 14 -1.85 18.66 3.13
C ASP A 14 -1.50 18.47 4.62
N GLY A 15 -0.21 18.47 4.96
CA GLY A 15 0.27 18.49 6.34
C GLY A 15 -0.21 19.71 7.14
N PHE A 16 -0.26 20.89 6.52
CA PHE A 16 -0.80 22.10 7.15
C PHE A 16 -2.32 22.04 7.31
N VAL A 17 -3.04 21.45 6.35
CA VAL A 17 -4.48 21.19 6.49
C VAL A 17 -4.74 20.25 7.66
N VAL A 18 -3.95 19.19 7.81
CA VAL A 18 -4.02 18.29 8.98
C VAL A 18 -3.76 19.06 10.28
N ALA A 19 -2.72 19.90 10.33
CA ALA A 19 -2.42 20.72 11.50
C ALA A 19 -3.57 21.64 11.90
N ARG A 20 -4.22 22.29 10.92
CA ARG A 20 -5.40 23.13 11.13
C ARG A 20 -6.56 22.35 11.75
N HIS A 21 -6.89 21.20 11.18
CA HIS A 21 -7.98 20.39 11.72
C HIS A 21 -7.67 19.84 13.11
N LEU A 22 -6.43 19.44 13.38
CA LEU A 22 -6.02 19.03 14.73
C LEU A 22 -6.17 20.15 15.75
N TYR A 23 -5.84 21.39 15.37
CA TYR A 23 -6.06 22.57 16.19
C TYR A 23 -7.55 22.75 16.52
N ASP A 24 -8.43 22.65 15.52
CA ASP A 24 -9.90 22.75 15.70
C ASP A 24 -10.44 21.66 16.64
N TYR A 25 -9.84 20.47 16.63
CA TYR A 25 -10.15 19.38 17.57
C TYR A 25 -9.53 19.55 18.96
N GLY A 26 -8.83 20.65 19.25
CA GLY A 26 -8.15 20.91 20.52
C GLY A 26 -6.89 20.06 20.74
N VAL A 27 -6.36 19.45 19.68
CA VAL A 27 -5.15 18.60 19.73
C VAL A 27 -3.92 19.45 19.48
N LYS A 28 -3.00 19.47 20.45
CA LYS A 28 -1.72 20.19 20.32
C LYS A 28 -0.82 19.49 19.29
N ALA A 29 -0.65 20.15 18.14
CA ALA A 29 0.27 19.76 17.08
C ALA A 29 1.44 20.75 16.97
N LYS A 30 2.62 20.24 16.63
CA LYS A 30 3.81 21.03 16.30
C LYS A 30 4.25 20.69 14.89
N VAL A 31 4.51 21.71 14.07
CA VAL A 31 4.90 21.54 12.67
C VAL A 31 6.36 21.94 12.49
N PHE A 32 7.16 21.00 11.98
CA PHE A 32 8.52 21.24 11.54
C PHE A 32 8.53 21.48 10.02
N LEU A 33 8.99 22.66 9.61
CA LEU A 33 9.11 23.06 8.22
C LEU A 33 10.49 22.64 7.69
N LEU A 34 10.52 21.83 6.62
CA LEU A 34 11.75 21.44 5.93
C LEU A 34 12.13 22.41 4.79
N ALA A 35 11.50 23.58 4.77
CA ALA A 35 11.86 24.72 3.95
C ALA A 35 11.56 26.01 4.72
N PRO A 36 12.28 27.12 4.43
CA PRO A 36 11.98 28.41 5.04
C PRO A 36 10.54 28.85 4.78
N PHE A 37 9.88 29.44 5.78
CA PHE A 37 8.49 29.87 5.73
C PHE A 37 8.18 30.70 4.47
N ASN A 38 9.06 31.65 4.15
CA ASN A 38 8.92 32.54 2.99
C ASN A 38 9.10 31.86 1.61
N LYS A 39 9.61 30.62 1.57
CA LYS A 39 9.77 29.84 0.34
C LYS A 39 8.58 28.91 0.07
N ILE A 40 7.68 28.74 1.03
CA ILE A 40 6.46 27.93 0.87
C ILE A 40 5.38 28.82 0.27
N LYS A 41 4.98 28.53 -0.97
CA LYS A 41 4.11 29.38 -1.80
C LYS A 41 2.91 28.60 -2.35
N GLY A 42 2.01 29.31 -3.03
CA GLY A 42 0.79 28.72 -3.60
C GLY A 42 -0.13 28.17 -2.51
N GLU A 43 -0.88 27.13 -2.82
CA GLU A 43 -1.86 26.50 -1.92
C GLU A 43 -1.23 26.02 -0.59
N ALA A 44 0.01 25.53 -0.63
CA ALA A 44 0.74 25.16 0.58
C ALA A 44 1.05 26.38 1.46
N GLY A 45 1.46 27.50 0.85
CA GLY A 45 1.73 28.75 1.55
C GLY A 45 0.45 29.38 2.14
N GLU A 46 -0.68 29.27 1.45
CA GLU A 46 -1.98 29.70 1.98
C GLU A 46 -2.36 28.95 3.24
N ASN A 47 -2.24 27.61 3.23
CA ASN A 47 -2.51 26.81 4.42
C ASN A 47 -1.50 27.06 5.55
N LEU A 48 -0.22 27.27 5.23
CA LEU A 48 0.79 27.67 6.21
C LEU A 48 0.42 28.98 6.91
N ASN A 49 -0.01 30.00 6.16
CA ASN A 49 -0.44 31.28 6.72
C ASN A 49 -1.68 31.15 7.61
N ILE A 50 -2.59 30.22 7.30
CA ILE A 50 -3.76 29.95 8.14
C ILE A 50 -3.32 29.38 9.49
N ILE A 51 -2.46 28.36 9.48
CA ILE A 51 -2.03 27.71 10.73
C ILE A 51 -1.15 28.61 11.60
N ASP A 52 -0.38 29.51 10.98
CA ASP A 52 0.36 30.56 11.68
C ASP A 52 -0.60 31.51 12.44
N LYS A 53 -1.63 32.01 11.74
CA LYS A 53 -2.61 32.96 12.32
C LYS A 53 -3.46 32.38 13.45
N ILE A 54 -3.77 31.08 13.40
CA ILE A 54 -4.51 30.42 14.49
C ILE A 54 -3.58 29.98 15.64
N GLY A 55 -2.26 30.15 15.50
CA GLY A 55 -1.29 29.89 16.56
C GLY A 55 -0.87 28.43 16.70
N VAL A 56 -0.83 27.67 15.60
CA VAL A 56 -0.12 26.37 15.58
C VAL A 56 1.37 26.63 15.75
N GLU A 57 2.05 25.80 16.55
CA GLU A 57 3.48 25.93 16.78
C GLU A 57 4.27 25.53 15.52
N LEU A 58 4.95 26.50 14.90
CA LEU A 58 5.76 26.33 13.68
C LEU A 58 7.25 26.45 14.01
N ILE A 59 8.06 25.53 13.49
CA ILE A 59 9.52 25.53 13.66
C ILE A 59 10.19 25.25 12.32
N GLU A 60 11.02 26.17 11.85
CA GLU A 60 11.91 25.91 10.71
C GLU A 60 13.06 25.02 11.16
N VAL A 61 13.21 23.84 10.54
CA VAL A 61 14.19 22.82 10.94
C VAL A 61 15.63 23.36 10.95
N GLU A 62 15.96 24.26 10.03
CA GLU A 62 17.31 24.86 9.93
C GLU A 62 17.64 25.83 11.08
N THR A 63 16.62 26.28 11.83
CA THR A 63 16.78 27.26 12.93
C THR A 63 17.00 26.62 14.29
N VAL A 64 16.85 25.29 14.40
CA VAL A 64 16.96 24.53 15.65
C VAL A 64 18.01 23.44 15.54
N LYS A 65 18.55 23.01 16.68
CA LYS A 65 19.52 21.91 16.69
C LYS A 65 18.82 20.58 16.43
N LEU A 66 19.50 19.66 15.75
CA LEU A 66 19.00 18.30 15.51
C LEU A 66 18.58 17.57 16.81
N LYS A 67 19.26 17.86 17.93
CA LYS A 67 18.92 17.29 19.24
C LYS A 67 17.51 17.69 19.69
N GLU A 68 17.09 18.93 19.46
CA GLU A 68 15.75 19.42 19.82
C GLU A 68 14.67 18.73 18.99
N ILE A 69 14.96 18.46 17.71
CA ILE A 69 14.08 17.70 16.83
C ILE A 69 13.97 16.25 17.30
N GLN A 70 15.09 15.63 17.65
CA GLN A 70 15.13 14.27 18.19
C GLN A 70 14.34 14.16 19.50
N GLU A 71 14.48 15.11 20.42
CA GLU A 71 13.70 15.18 21.65
C GLU A 71 12.21 15.37 21.38
N ALA A 72 11.85 16.19 20.39
CA ALA A 72 10.45 16.35 19.99
C ALA A 72 9.88 15.02 19.46
N ILE A 73 10.58 14.36 18.54
CA ILE A 73 10.22 13.04 17.99
C ILE A 73 10.02 12.02 19.12
N GLN A 74 10.98 11.93 20.05
CA GLN A 74 10.93 10.97 21.16
C GLN A 74 9.76 11.21 22.12
N ASN A 75 9.32 12.46 22.27
CA ASN A 75 8.19 12.85 23.10
C ASN A 75 6.86 12.95 22.32
N SER A 76 6.81 12.47 21.08
CA SER A 76 5.58 12.39 20.29
C SER A 76 4.87 11.06 20.46
N ASP A 77 3.54 11.11 20.31
CA ASP A 77 2.68 9.93 20.25
C ASP A 77 2.47 9.49 18.80
N LEU A 78 2.45 10.45 17.87
CA LEU A 78 2.27 10.22 16.43
C LEU A 78 3.07 11.25 15.63
N ILE A 79 3.71 10.76 14.57
CA ILE A 79 4.40 11.57 13.57
C ILE A 79 3.60 11.53 12.27
N ILE A 80 3.30 12.71 11.71
CA ILE A 80 2.73 12.85 10.38
C ILE A 80 3.86 13.15 9.40
N ASP A 81 4.02 12.28 8.42
CA ASP A 81 4.91 12.48 7.30
C ASP A 81 4.16 13.19 6.15
N ALA A 82 4.52 14.46 5.96
CA ALA A 82 4.04 15.34 4.89
C ALA A 82 5.23 15.93 4.11
N ILE A 83 6.36 15.22 4.05
CA ILE A 83 7.63 15.79 3.53
C ILE A 83 7.65 15.78 1.99
N LEU A 84 7.32 14.64 1.38
CA LEU A 84 7.34 14.41 -0.06
C LEU A 84 6.16 13.52 -0.47
N GLY A 85 5.46 13.90 -1.53
CA GLY A 85 4.42 13.07 -2.16
C GLY A 85 4.92 12.39 -3.43
N THR A 86 4.04 12.30 -4.44
CA THR A 86 4.33 11.70 -5.76
C THR A 86 5.39 12.40 -6.60
N GLY A 87 5.80 13.62 -6.24
CA GLY A 87 6.76 14.43 -7.00
C GLY A 87 8.23 14.03 -6.84
N LEU A 88 8.55 12.99 -6.05
CA LEU A 88 9.93 12.54 -5.87
C LEU A 88 10.45 11.86 -7.14
N GLN A 89 11.56 12.38 -7.67
CA GLN A 89 12.37 11.71 -8.69
C GLN A 89 13.75 11.40 -8.09
N GLY A 90 14.11 10.11 -8.07
CA GLY A 90 15.40 9.65 -7.55
C GLY A 90 15.50 9.64 -6.02
N ARG A 91 16.72 9.88 -5.52
CA ARG A 91 17.09 9.74 -4.10
C ARG A 91 16.74 10.96 -3.25
N VAL A 92 16.26 10.73 -2.03
CA VAL A 92 16.15 11.79 -1.02
C VAL A 92 17.54 12.13 -0.46
N THR A 93 17.88 13.41 -0.43
CA THR A 93 19.18 13.93 0.02
C THR A 93 19.05 14.92 1.18
N ASP A 94 20.21 15.32 1.70
CA ASP A 94 20.39 16.48 2.59
C ASP A 94 19.53 16.43 3.86
N LEU A 95 18.88 17.54 4.19
CA LEU A 95 18.11 17.69 5.42
C LEU A 95 16.95 16.69 5.48
N LYS A 96 16.25 16.47 4.36
CA LYS A 96 15.13 15.53 4.29
C LYS A 96 15.58 14.11 4.62
N ALA A 97 16.70 13.68 4.05
CA ALA A 97 17.31 12.38 4.35
C ALA A 97 17.59 12.20 5.85
N LYS A 98 18.24 13.19 6.48
CA LYS A 98 18.55 13.17 7.91
C LYS A 98 17.29 13.08 8.79
N ILE A 99 16.26 13.84 8.46
CA ILE A 99 14.99 13.85 9.20
C ILE A 99 14.27 12.51 9.07
N ILE A 100 14.23 11.93 7.87
CA ILE A 100 13.64 10.60 7.63
C ILE A 100 14.35 9.53 8.46
N ASP A 101 15.69 9.55 8.49
CA ASP A 101 16.47 8.60 9.29
C ASP A 101 16.19 8.76 10.80
N LEU A 102 16.10 9.99 11.31
CA LEU A 102 15.74 10.25 12.71
C LEU A 102 14.35 9.73 13.06
N ILE A 103 13.36 9.93 12.18
CA ILE A 103 12.00 9.43 12.37
C ILE A 103 11.99 7.89 12.42
N ASN A 104 12.67 7.24 11.47
CA ASN A 104 12.71 5.79 11.38
C ASN A 104 13.40 5.13 12.58
N VAL A 105 14.47 5.73 13.10
CA VAL A 105 15.22 5.21 14.26
C VAL A 105 14.43 5.36 15.56
N ALA A 106 13.53 6.34 15.65
CA ALA A 106 12.79 6.62 16.88
C ALA A 106 11.76 5.55 17.26
N GLY A 107 11.37 4.66 16.35
CA GLY A 107 10.41 3.59 16.62
C GLY A 107 9.01 4.08 16.99
N LYS A 108 8.65 5.31 16.56
CA LYS A 108 7.35 5.92 16.82
C LYS A 108 6.33 5.52 15.76
N GLU A 109 5.05 5.69 16.09
CA GLU A 109 4.00 5.59 15.08
C GLU A 109 4.14 6.71 14.06
N VAL A 110 4.10 6.34 12.78
CA VAL A 110 4.18 7.28 11.65
C VAL A 110 2.98 7.07 10.75
N ALA A 111 2.27 8.15 10.43
CA ALA A 111 1.23 8.21 9.41
C ALA A 111 1.71 9.07 8.24
N ALA A 112 1.81 8.47 7.05
CA ALA A 112 2.21 9.19 5.83
C ALA A 112 1.00 9.73 5.08
N ILE A 113 1.10 10.98 4.64
CA ILE A 113 0.15 11.60 3.72
C ILE A 113 0.56 11.26 2.30
N ASP A 114 -0.41 10.75 1.55
CA ASP A 114 -0.33 10.27 0.19
C ASP A 114 0.55 9.03 -0.01
N VAL A 115 1.85 9.17 0.26
CA VAL A 115 2.87 8.12 0.16
C VAL A 115 3.96 8.36 1.21
N PRO A 116 4.60 7.30 1.75
CA PRO A 116 5.78 7.49 2.60
C PRO A 116 6.88 8.26 1.85
N SER A 117 7.36 9.34 2.44
CA SER A 117 8.40 10.18 1.86
C SER A 117 9.65 9.36 1.61
N GLY A 118 10.14 9.39 0.35
CA GLY A 118 11.26 8.56 -0.11
C GLY A 118 10.86 7.34 -0.93
N LEU A 119 9.56 7.02 -1.02
CA LEU A 119 9.05 5.94 -1.84
C LEU A 119 8.87 6.37 -3.30
N ASN A 120 9.40 5.58 -4.24
CA ASN A 120 9.08 5.75 -5.65
C ASN A 120 7.66 5.20 -5.93
N THR A 121 6.74 6.11 -6.27
CA THR A 121 5.31 5.80 -6.37
C THR A 121 4.90 4.96 -7.58
N ASP A 122 5.74 4.89 -8.61
CA ASP A 122 5.47 4.12 -9.84
C ASP A 122 6.01 2.70 -9.76
N THR A 123 7.12 2.50 -9.05
CA THR A 123 7.88 1.23 -9.07
C THR A 123 7.92 0.50 -7.73
N GLY A 124 7.67 1.19 -6.61
CA GLY A 124 7.86 0.64 -5.27
C GLY A 124 9.32 0.51 -4.84
N LYS A 125 10.26 1.02 -5.66
CA LYS A 125 11.69 1.07 -5.31
C LYS A 125 11.95 2.11 -4.23
N ILE A 126 13.01 1.86 -3.47
CA ILE A 126 13.50 2.73 -2.40
C ILE A 126 14.95 3.07 -2.74
N GLU A 127 15.20 4.31 -3.12
CA GLU A 127 16.50 4.77 -3.63
C GLU A 127 17.21 5.69 -2.62
N GLY A 128 17.01 5.48 -1.32
CA GLY A 128 17.59 6.26 -0.23
C GLY A 128 16.79 6.12 1.06
N PRO A 129 16.94 7.05 2.03
CA PRO A 129 16.07 7.12 3.19
C PRO A 129 14.60 7.22 2.76
N CYS A 130 13.78 6.33 3.29
CA CYS A 130 12.34 6.28 3.07
C CYS A 130 11.64 6.09 4.41
N ILE A 131 10.58 6.85 4.65
CA ILE A 131 9.75 6.72 5.85
C ILE A 131 9.16 5.32 5.92
N LYS A 132 9.29 4.69 7.09
CA LYS A 132 8.60 3.44 7.44
C LYS A 132 7.31 3.80 8.16
N ALA A 133 6.24 3.95 7.39
CA ALA A 133 4.94 4.31 7.91
C ALA A 133 4.23 3.09 8.53
N THR A 134 3.53 3.32 9.64
CA THR A 134 2.57 2.34 10.18
C THR A 134 1.24 2.42 9.43
N HIS A 135 0.90 3.61 8.93
CA HIS A 135 -0.31 3.90 8.19
C HIS A 135 0.00 4.86 7.04
N THR A 136 -0.61 4.66 5.87
CA THR A 136 -0.53 5.60 4.75
C THR A 136 -1.94 5.97 4.31
N ILE A 137 -2.22 7.27 4.21
CA ILE A 137 -3.49 7.80 3.73
C ILE A 137 -3.28 8.30 2.30
N THR A 138 -3.57 7.45 1.32
CA THR A 138 -3.37 7.77 -0.11
C THR A 138 -4.58 8.47 -0.71
N LEU A 139 -4.34 9.53 -1.47
CA LEU A 139 -5.39 10.38 -1.98
C LEU A 139 -5.89 9.88 -3.34
N ALA A 140 -7.22 9.80 -3.49
CA ALA A 140 -8.01 9.38 -4.64
C ALA A 140 -7.82 7.93 -5.12
N LEU A 141 -6.60 7.55 -5.50
CA LEU A 141 -6.27 6.22 -6.00
C LEU A 141 -4.99 5.72 -5.31
N PRO A 142 -4.84 4.39 -5.13
CA PRO A 142 -3.58 3.82 -4.67
C PRO A 142 -2.51 3.97 -5.75
N LYS A 143 -1.30 4.35 -5.34
CA LYS A 143 -0.12 4.38 -6.20
C LYS A 143 0.50 2.98 -6.27
N ILE A 144 1.09 2.61 -7.40
CA ILE A 144 1.64 1.26 -7.63
C ILE A 144 2.69 0.91 -6.56
N GLY A 145 3.56 1.85 -6.22
CA GLY A 145 4.63 1.67 -5.25
C GLY A 145 4.16 1.39 -3.82
N LEU A 146 2.90 1.70 -3.48
CA LEU A 146 2.30 1.33 -2.20
C LEU A 146 1.91 -0.15 -2.12
N LEU A 147 1.82 -0.83 -3.28
CA LEU A 147 1.35 -2.22 -3.39
C LEU A 147 2.47 -3.19 -3.78
N LEU A 148 3.56 -2.71 -4.37
CA LEU A 148 4.70 -3.52 -4.78
C LEU A 148 5.83 -3.49 -3.74
N PHE A 149 6.46 -4.64 -3.51
CA PHE A 149 7.64 -4.73 -2.65
C PHE A 149 8.90 -4.19 -3.36
N PRO A 150 9.82 -3.52 -2.64
CA PRO A 150 9.83 -3.35 -1.18
C PRO A 150 8.88 -2.24 -0.65
N GLY A 151 8.40 -1.34 -1.49
CA GLY A 151 7.56 -0.19 -1.09
C GLY A 151 6.36 -0.51 -0.20
N ALA A 152 5.65 -1.61 -0.49
CA ALA A 152 4.53 -2.08 0.33
C ALA A 152 4.92 -2.32 1.80
N SER A 153 6.16 -2.73 2.08
CA SER A 153 6.66 -2.92 3.46
C SER A 153 6.94 -1.61 4.20
N TYR A 154 6.98 -0.48 3.51
CA TYR A 154 7.19 0.86 4.08
C TYR A 154 5.88 1.64 4.20
N ALA A 155 4.81 1.19 3.53
CA ALA A 155 3.52 1.88 3.50
C ALA A 155 2.61 1.54 4.70
N GLY A 156 2.90 0.46 5.43
CA GLY A 156 2.06 0.00 6.53
C GLY A 156 0.63 -0.28 6.06
N LYS A 157 -0.36 0.08 6.88
CA LYS A 157 -1.77 -0.02 6.49
C LYS A 157 -2.16 1.13 5.56
N VAL A 158 -2.40 0.81 4.29
CA VAL A 158 -2.83 1.78 3.28
C VAL A 158 -4.34 1.98 3.32
N THR A 159 -4.79 3.24 3.45
CA THR A 159 -6.20 3.66 3.34
C THR A 159 -6.34 4.61 2.16
N VAL A 160 -7.17 4.25 1.18
CA VAL A 160 -7.47 5.10 0.01
C VAL A 160 -8.65 6.00 0.36
N VAL A 161 -8.45 7.32 0.28
CA VAL A 161 -9.49 8.31 0.61
C VAL A 161 -10.00 9.01 -0.65
N ASN A 162 -11.32 9.15 -0.74
CA ASN A 162 -11.95 9.94 -1.79
C ASN A 162 -11.85 11.43 -1.46
N ILE A 163 -11.16 12.18 -2.32
CA ILE A 163 -10.99 13.64 -2.20
C ILE A 163 -11.87 14.43 -3.16
N GLY A 164 -12.94 13.80 -3.68
CA GLY A 164 -13.91 14.46 -4.57
C GLY A 164 -13.56 14.41 -6.05
N ILE A 165 -12.64 13.53 -6.48
CA ILE A 165 -12.37 13.34 -7.91
C ILE A 165 -13.62 12.78 -8.59
N PRO A 166 -14.14 13.44 -9.65
CA PRO A 166 -15.30 12.95 -10.38
C PRO A 166 -15.09 11.52 -10.91
N SER A 167 -16.04 10.63 -10.63
CA SER A 167 -15.92 9.20 -10.93
C SER A 167 -15.74 8.89 -12.42
N TYR A 168 -16.21 9.76 -13.32
CA TYR A 168 -16.01 9.58 -14.76
C TYR A 168 -14.54 9.71 -15.18
N LEU A 169 -13.73 10.49 -14.46
CA LEU A 169 -12.28 10.59 -14.71
C LEU A 169 -11.55 9.29 -14.34
N LEU A 170 -12.08 8.55 -13.36
CA LEU A 170 -11.54 7.25 -12.93
C LEU A 170 -11.87 6.12 -13.92
N LYS A 171 -12.82 6.32 -14.85
CA LYS A 171 -13.16 5.37 -15.92
C LYS A 171 -12.37 5.61 -17.21
N ASN A 172 -11.31 6.42 -17.14
CA ASN A 172 -10.50 6.74 -18.31
C ASN A 172 -9.82 5.47 -18.86
N LYS A 173 -10.02 5.17 -20.16
CA LYS A 173 -9.40 4.02 -20.84
C LYS A 173 -7.87 4.03 -20.83
N LYS A 174 -7.23 5.17 -20.51
CA LYS A 174 -5.77 5.27 -20.32
C LYS A 174 -5.31 4.63 -19.02
N LEU A 175 -6.18 4.46 -18.02
CA LEU A 175 -5.88 3.72 -16.80
C LEU A 175 -5.91 2.22 -17.10
N LYS A 176 -4.73 1.63 -17.24
CA LYS A 176 -4.55 0.21 -17.61
C LYS A 176 -4.29 -0.71 -16.42
N THR A 177 -4.11 -0.15 -15.23
CA THR A 177 -3.73 -0.87 -14.02
C THR A 177 -4.84 -0.74 -13.00
N ASN A 178 -5.25 -1.86 -12.40
CA ASN A 178 -6.31 -1.92 -11.39
C ASN A 178 -5.84 -2.74 -10.19
N MET A 179 -6.22 -2.31 -8.99
CA MET A 179 -6.06 -3.12 -7.78
C MET A 179 -7.22 -4.11 -7.71
N VAL A 180 -6.92 -5.41 -7.54
CA VAL A 180 -7.95 -6.43 -7.35
C VAL A 180 -8.62 -6.20 -5.99
N THR A 181 -9.91 -5.91 -6.00
CA THR A 181 -10.71 -5.73 -4.77
C THR A 181 -11.70 -6.88 -4.60
N LYS A 182 -12.25 -6.99 -3.39
CA LYS A 182 -13.31 -7.96 -3.08
C LYS A 182 -14.51 -7.82 -4.00
N GLU A 183 -14.89 -6.60 -4.35
CA GLU A 183 -16.02 -6.27 -5.21
C GLU A 183 -15.76 -6.74 -6.64
N ILE A 184 -14.55 -6.52 -7.16
CA ILE A 184 -14.14 -7.03 -8.48
C ILE A 184 -14.24 -8.56 -8.49
N VAL A 185 -13.62 -9.24 -7.51
CA VAL A 185 -13.68 -10.71 -7.43
C VAL A 185 -15.12 -11.20 -7.34
N LYS A 186 -15.95 -10.60 -6.48
CA LYS A 186 -17.36 -10.96 -6.33
C LYS A 186 -18.14 -10.82 -7.63
N SER A 187 -17.87 -9.78 -8.41
CA SER A 187 -18.55 -9.54 -9.70
C SER A 187 -18.15 -10.53 -10.80
N LEU A 188 -16.98 -11.16 -10.66
CA LEU A 188 -16.44 -12.13 -11.61
C LEU A 188 -16.77 -13.58 -11.25
N LEU A 189 -17.24 -13.86 -10.03
CA LEU A 189 -17.63 -15.21 -9.64
C LEU A 189 -18.82 -15.70 -10.48
N PRO A 190 -18.77 -16.92 -11.04
CA PRO A 190 -19.84 -17.45 -11.88
C PRO A 190 -21.10 -17.74 -11.06
N SER A 191 -22.27 -17.48 -11.66
CA SER A 191 -23.56 -17.86 -11.05
C SER A 191 -23.73 -19.39 -11.04
N ARG A 192 -24.39 -19.92 -10.00
CA ARG A 192 -24.70 -21.35 -9.85
C ARG A 192 -26.21 -21.56 -9.79
N ALA A 193 -26.81 -21.82 -10.95
CA ALA A 193 -28.24 -22.13 -11.03
C ALA A 193 -28.55 -23.49 -10.39
N ALA A 194 -29.70 -23.58 -9.71
CA ALA A 194 -30.12 -24.79 -9.00
C ALA A 194 -30.30 -26.00 -9.93
N TYR A 195 -30.82 -25.77 -11.14
CA TYR A 195 -31.01 -26.83 -12.15
C TYR A 195 -29.78 -26.96 -13.06
N THR A 196 -28.73 -27.60 -12.53
CA THR A 196 -27.46 -27.83 -13.25
C THR A 196 -26.92 -29.23 -12.96
N HIS A 197 -25.93 -29.66 -13.74
CA HIS A 197 -25.23 -30.93 -13.54
C HIS A 197 -23.71 -30.74 -13.61
N LYS A 198 -22.92 -31.76 -13.28
CA LYS A 198 -21.45 -31.70 -13.32
C LYS A 198 -20.85 -31.17 -14.63
N GLY A 199 -21.46 -31.45 -15.80
CA GLY A 199 -21.00 -30.89 -17.08
C GLY A 199 -21.20 -29.37 -17.23
N SER A 200 -22.08 -28.74 -16.44
CA SER A 200 -22.42 -27.32 -16.53
C SER A 200 -21.30 -26.43 -15.99
N PHE A 201 -20.41 -26.98 -15.16
CA PHE A 201 -19.32 -26.26 -14.50
C PHE A 201 -17.94 -26.63 -15.08
N GLY A 202 -17.93 -27.02 -16.36
CA GLY A 202 -16.71 -27.33 -17.10
C GLY A 202 -16.02 -28.63 -16.66
N LYS A 203 -14.96 -28.95 -17.41
CA LYS A 203 -14.08 -30.08 -17.15
C LYS A 203 -12.64 -29.60 -17.26
N VAL A 204 -11.80 -29.99 -16.32
CA VAL A 204 -10.37 -29.63 -16.30
C VAL A 204 -9.53 -30.91 -16.29
N LEU A 205 -8.56 -30.98 -17.19
CA LEU A 205 -7.47 -31.96 -17.14
C LEU A 205 -6.23 -31.26 -16.58
N ILE A 206 -5.64 -31.84 -15.54
CA ILE A 206 -4.39 -31.39 -14.93
C ILE A 206 -3.33 -32.42 -15.27
N LEU A 207 -2.22 -31.99 -15.86
CA LEU A 207 -1.06 -32.82 -16.12
C LEU A 207 0.03 -32.41 -15.14
N ALA A 208 0.24 -33.21 -14.10
CA ALA A 208 1.16 -32.86 -13.03
C ALA A 208 1.63 -34.11 -12.27
N GLY A 209 2.77 -33.94 -11.59
CA GLY A 209 3.36 -34.97 -10.75
C GLY A 209 4.55 -35.64 -11.43
N SER A 210 5.57 -35.89 -10.62
CA SER A 210 6.78 -36.63 -10.95
C SER A 210 7.42 -37.12 -9.66
N VAL A 211 8.55 -37.83 -9.76
CA VAL A 211 9.34 -38.22 -8.59
C VAL A 211 9.63 -36.99 -7.72
N GLY A 212 9.21 -37.05 -6.45
CA GLY A 212 9.39 -35.94 -5.49
C GLY A 212 8.41 -34.77 -5.64
N MET A 213 7.53 -34.75 -6.66
CA MET A 213 6.61 -33.62 -6.92
C MET A 213 5.14 -34.02 -7.03
N THR A 214 4.75 -35.20 -6.52
CA THR A 214 3.34 -35.64 -6.47
C THR A 214 2.42 -34.71 -5.66
N GLY A 215 2.98 -33.91 -4.75
CA GLY A 215 2.26 -32.86 -4.03
C GLY A 215 1.68 -31.77 -4.93
N ALA A 216 2.36 -31.42 -6.04
CA ALA A 216 1.86 -30.43 -6.98
C ALA A 216 0.58 -30.91 -7.69
N ALA A 217 0.56 -32.19 -8.08
CA ALA A 217 -0.59 -32.84 -8.68
C ALA A 217 -1.81 -32.83 -7.74
N TYR A 218 -1.58 -33.16 -6.47
CA TYR A 218 -2.59 -33.12 -5.42
C TYR A 218 -3.18 -31.72 -5.24
N LEU A 219 -2.32 -30.72 -4.97
CA LEU A 219 -2.76 -29.35 -4.65
C LEU A 219 -3.52 -28.70 -5.80
N ALA A 220 -3.04 -28.85 -7.04
CA ALA A 220 -3.71 -28.29 -8.21
C ALA A 220 -5.10 -28.92 -8.43
N SER A 221 -5.20 -30.24 -8.27
CA SER A 221 -6.45 -30.98 -8.47
C SER A 221 -7.49 -30.64 -7.40
N GLU A 222 -7.07 -30.58 -6.13
CA GLU A 222 -7.95 -30.19 -5.03
C GLU A 222 -8.42 -28.74 -5.18
N ALA A 223 -7.53 -27.81 -5.55
CA ALA A 223 -7.89 -26.41 -5.79
C ALA A 223 -8.91 -26.26 -6.92
N ALA A 224 -8.77 -27.01 -8.02
CA ALA A 224 -9.73 -27.01 -9.12
C ALA A 224 -11.12 -27.51 -8.68
N MET A 225 -11.17 -28.59 -7.88
CA MET A 225 -12.42 -29.13 -7.35
C MET A 225 -13.09 -28.13 -6.39
N ARG A 226 -12.34 -27.60 -5.42
CA ARG A 226 -12.84 -26.62 -4.43
C ARG A 226 -13.28 -25.30 -5.06
N SER A 227 -12.71 -24.92 -6.20
CA SER A 227 -13.13 -23.73 -6.96
C SER A 227 -14.49 -23.91 -7.67
N GLY A 228 -15.08 -25.11 -7.62
CA GLY A 228 -16.40 -25.40 -8.19
C GLY A 228 -16.37 -25.91 -9.62
N THR A 229 -15.24 -26.46 -10.08
CA THR A 229 -15.18 -27.21 -11.34
C THR A 229 -16.05 -28.45 -11.23
N GLY A 230 -16.80 -28.78 -12.29
CA GLY A 230 -17.72 -29.91 -12.23
C GLY A 230 -17.05 -31.28 -12.38
N ILE A 231 -15.98 -31.37 -13.18
CA ILE A 231 -15.18 -32.58 -13.35
C ILE A 231 -13.70 -32.21 -13.39
N VAL A 232 -12.89 -32.85 -12.55
CA VAL A 232 -11.43 -32.73 -12.56
C VAL A 232 -10.82 -34.09 -12.87
N ILE A 233 -9.88 -34.10 -13.82
CA ILE A 233 -9.11 -35.29 -14.22
C ILE A 233 -7.63 -34.98 -13.98
N LEU A 234 -6.92 -35.83 -13.25
CA LEU A 234 -5.48 -35.74 -13.06
C LEU A 234 -4.75 -36.76 -13.93
N GLY A 235 -4.05 -36.30 -14.95
CA GLY A 235 -3.04 -37.09 -15.65
C GLY A 235 -1.72 -37.07 -14.89
N ILE A 236 -1.23 -38.24 -14.51
CA ILE A 236 -0.01 -38.43 -13.72
C ILE A 236 0.74 -39.70 -14.20
N PRO A 237 2.08 -39.78 -14.11
CA PRO A 237 2.79 -41.02 -14.41
C PRO A 237 2.22 -42.20 -13.65
N ARG A 238 2.06 -43.33 -14.34
CA ARG A 238 1.35 -44.53 -13.85
C ARG A 238 1.88 -45.00 -12.50
N SER A 239 3.19 -44.92 -12.30
CA SER A 239 3.87 -45.28 -11.05
C SER A 239 3.35 -44.52 -9.82
N PHE A 240 2.83 -43.31 -9.99
CA PHE A 240 2.31 -42.48 -8.89
C PHE A 240 0.78 -42.50 -8.74
N ASN A 241 0.06 -43.06 -9.72
CA ASN A 241 -1.40 -43.08 -9.70
C ASN A 241 -2.01 -43.69 -8.42
N PRO A 242 -1.49 -44.82 -7.88
CA PRO A 242 -2.04 -45.40 -6.66
C PRO A 242 -1.99 -44.45 -5.45
N ILE A 243 -0.95 -43.61 -5.37
CA ILE A 243 -0.82 -42.62 -4.29
C ILE A 243 -1.91 -41.55 -4.42
N MET A 244 -2.22 -41.12 -5.65
CA MET A 244 -3.24 -40.11 -5.90
C MET A 244 -4.65 -40.63 -5.68
N GLU A 245 -4.94 -41.88 -6.05
CA GLU A 245 -6.23 -42.53 -5.77
C GLU A 245 -6.54 -42.59 -4.27
N VAL A 246 -5.52 -42.72 -3.42
CA VAL A 246 -5.69 -42.65 -1.96
C VAL A 246 -5.93 -41.22 -1.49
N LYS A 247 -5.21 -40.24 -2.06
CA LYS A 247 -5.27 -38.85 -1.61
C LYS A 247 -6.47 -38.06 -2.15
N LEU A 248 -6.98 -38.42 -3.32
CA LEU A 248 -7.99 -37.65 -4.05
C LEU A 248 -9.21 -38.52 -4.37
N THR A 249 -10.18 -38.55 -3.47
CA THR A 249 -11.38 -39.37 -3.65
C THR A 249 -12.33 -38.84 -4.73
N GLU A 250 -12.42 -37.52 -4.91
CA GLU A 250 -13.38 -36.89 -5.83
C GLU A 250 -12.79 -36.66 -7.24
N VAL A 251 -11.47 -36.57 -7.36
CA VAL A 251 -10.77 -36.31 -8.63
C VAL A 251 -10.57 -37.63 -9.36
N MET A 252 -10.91 -37.68 -10.64
CA MET A 252 -10.62 -38.87 -11.45
C MET A 252 -9.14 -38.87 -11.82
N THR A 253 -8.43 -39.98 -11.63
CA THR A 253 -7.05 -40.09 -12.09
C THR A 253 -6.96 -40.76 -13.47
N LEU A 254 -5.97 -40.36 -14.25
CA LEU A 254 -5.64 -40.90 -15.57
C LEU A 254 -4.16 -41.31 -15.54
N PRO A 255 -3.85 -42.61 -15.35
CA PRO A 255 -2.48 -43.10 -15.39
C PRO A 255 -1.88 -42.93 -16.79
N LEU A 256 -0.85 -42.11 -16.90
CA LEU A 256 -0.10 -41.87 -18.13
C LEU A 256 1.17 -42.72 -18.20
N ALA A 257 1.73 -42.88 -19.39
CA ALA A 257 3.07 -43.46 -19.52
C ALA A 257 4.10 -42.60 -18.76
N GLU A 258 5.20 -43.22 -18.32
CA GLU A 258 6.31 -42.52 -17.67
C GLU A 258 7.02 -41.55 -18.63
#